data_AF-A0A2E4IED7-F1
#
_entry.id   AF-A0A2E4IED7-F1
#
_cell.length_a   1.000
_cell.length_b   1.000
_cell.length_c   1.000
_cell.angle_alpha   90.00
_cell.angle_beta   90.00
_cell.angle_gamma   90.00
#
_symmetry.space_group_name_H-M   'P 1'
#
loop_
_entity.id
_entity.type
_entity.pdbx_description
1 polymer ?
#
loop_
_entity_poly.entity_id
_entity_poly.type
_entity_poly.pdbx_seq_one_letter_code
_entity_poly.pdbx_strand_id
1 'polypeptide(L)'
;MVEEVKENTEKSQFDEDEVVEYAPVDKSKKPFISQSEILSILLSRETLHHVLVLFLILILFGFLSFTKSDLAIQIIISVGYGVSLGYFFTANLNRFEGFSKLSRTKDVSSVIIPLLISSFFSIFIWLGLHHSIYEENIERFFSFGLIFIFVIWQFAQAWWMRIPFREIALRRMSKYPSEGSSRMGLLANIFAPLSWAIFGYIIFTFVANNVPTFSDNFDNSFALFWFLMIFMLGGVSFYFLKQMHRDFWYNPQIASFSAYFSIGYWGFLSYHAGVLLYSMYNNPSFVFDLIFMIITIILVIYSLSFQALRTELRRENLKDTNYYIGKAGNFISKSNVIFYAISFTTAYGASNFFLATADTSLIGGIQGVSRISHMIVILSGILVILIVNYNLLTGRGLISDGFVESMRNPKDN
;
A
#
# COMPACT_ATOMS: atom_id res chain seq x y z
N MET A 1 -17.29 -34.80 71.22
CA MET A 1 -16.49 -35.75 70.42
C MET A 1 -16.81 -35.43 68.97
N VAL A 2 -15.79 -35.07 68.17
CA VAL A 2 -15.79 -34.93 66.69
C VAL A 2 -16.67 -33.78 66.15
N GLU A 3 -16.14 -32.59 65.82
CA GLU A 3 -15.32 -32.18 64.64
C GLU A 3 -16.11 -32.17 63.32
N GLU A 4 -16.47 -30.98 62.83
CA GLU A 4 -16.85 -30.79 61.42
C GLU A 4 -16.46 -29.37 60.93
N VAL A 5 -15.29 -29.37 60.27
CA VAL A 5 -14.85 -28.61 59.08
C VAL A 5 -15.43 -27.21 58.85
N LYS A 6 -14.54 -26.20 58.98
CA LYS A 6 -14.66 -24.89 58.33
C LYS A 6 -14.37 -25.05 56.83
N GLU A 7 -15.33 -24.71 55.98
CA GLU A 7 -15.06 -24.42 54.57
C GLU A 7 -15.35 -22.94 54.29
N ASN A 8 -14.28 -22.21 53.99
CA ASN A 8 -14.32 -20.84 53.51
C ASN A 8 -14.87 -20.86 52.07
N THR A 9 -16.02 -20.22 51.84
CA THR A 9 -16.42 -19.82 50.48
C THR A 9 -16.48 -18.30 50.45
N GLU A 10 -15.39 -17.68 50.00
CA GLU A 10 -15.40 -16.31 49.49
C GLU A 10 -16.39 -16.26 48.33
N LYS A 11 -17.55 -15.64 48.57
CA LYS A 11 -18.41 -15.16 47.48
C LYS A 11 -17.71 -13.96 46.86
N SER A 12 -17.05 -14.15 45.72
CA SER A 12 -16.75 -13.04 44.83
C SER A 12 -18.06 -12.53 44.24
N GLN A 13 -18.50 -11.37 44.72
CA GLN A 13 -19.45 -10.54 43.99
C GLN A 13 -18.77 -10.15 42.67
N PHE A 14 -19.19 -10.77 41.57
CA PHE A 14 -19.05 -10.16 40.26
C PHE A 14 -20.19 -9.14 40.16
N ASP A 15 -19.83 -7.86 40.22
CA ASP A 15 -20.71 -6.75 39.88
C ASP A 15 -21.06 -6.86 38.38
N GLU A 16 -22.18 -7.51 38.10
CA GLU A 16 -22.97 -7.27 36.89
C GLU A 16 -23.59 -5.88 37.02
N ASP A 17 -22.93 -4.85 36.49
CA ASP A 17 -23.52 -3.61 35.95
C ASP A 17 -22.43 -2.56 35.64
N GLU A 18 -21.58 -2.84 34.65
CA GLU A 18 -20.98 -1.77 33.85
C GLU A 18 -21.67 -1.78 32.48
N VAL A 19 -22.84 -1.15 32.46
CA VAL A 19 -23.48 -0.71 31.21
C VAL A 19 -22.49 0.25 30.55
N VAL A 20 -21.75 -0.26 29.56
CA VAL A 20 -20.93 0.56 28.67
C VAL A 20 -21.87 1.53 27.98
N GLU A 21 -21.93 2.75 28.51
CA GLU A 21 -22.71 3.85 27.97
C GLU A 21 -22.18 4.11 26.54
N TYR A 22 -22.91 3.63 25.55
CA TYR A 22 -22.67 3.93 24.15
C TYR A 22 -22.86 5.46 24.00
N ALA A 23 -21.75 6.19 24.04
CA ALA A 23 -21.74 7.61 23.73
C ALA A 23 -22.55 7.83 22.44
N PRO A 24 -23.55 8.73 22.44
CA PRO A 24 -24.41 8.90 21.28
C PRO A 24 -23.54 9.28 20.08
N VAL A 25 -23.62 8.48 19.02
CA VAL A 25 -22.95 8.79 17.76
C VAL A 25 -23.55 10.08 17.24
N ASP A 26 -22.83 11.17 17.40
CA ASP A 26 -23.20 12.48 16.90
C ASP A 26 -23.36 12.41 15.37
N LYS A 27 -24.63 12.43 14.92
CA LYS A 27 -25.01 12.37 13.50
C LYS A 27 -24.58 13.61 12.71
N SER A 28 -24.10 14.68 13.38
CA SER A 28 -23.55 15.86 12.72
C SER A 28 -22.11 15.66 12.22
N LYS A 29 -21.38 14.67 12.76
CA LYS A 29 -19.99 14.38 12.37
C LYS A 29 -19.99 13.55 11.09
N LYS A 30 -19.31 14.04 10.03
CA LYS A 30 -19.27 13.39 8.71
C LYS A 30 -18.74 11.94 8.85
N PRO A 31 -19.51 10.92 8.41
CA PRO A 31 -19.07 9.53 8.53
C PRO A 31 -17.98 9.13 7.51
N PHE A 32 -17.78 9.94 6.47
CA PHE A 32 -16.83 9.67 5.38
C PHE A 32 -16.02 10.91 5.02
N ILE A 33 -14.73 10.70 4.73
CA ILE A 33 -13.82 11.72 4.20
C ILE A 33 -14.16 11.97 2.73
N SER A 34 -14.24 13.23 2.28
CA SER A 34 -14.52 13.49 0.87
C SER A 34 -13.30 13.18 0.00
N GLN A 35 -13.50 12.53 -1.15
CA GLN A 35 -12.44 12.35 -2.15
C GLN A 35 -11.88 13.70 -2.63
N SER A 36 -12.73 14.74 -2.68
CA SER A 36 -12.31 16.11 -3.00
C SER A 36 -11.41 16.72 -1.93
N GLU A 37 -11.57 16.38 -0.65
CA GLU A 37 -10.70 16.86 0.44
C GLU A 37 -9.31 16.22 0.32
N ILE A 38 -9.22 14.94 -0.05
CA ILE A 38 -7.94 14.26 -0.28
C ILE A 38 -7.24 14.81 -1.52
N LEU A 39 -7.97 14.99 -2.61
CA LEU A 39 -7.44 15.57 -3.85
C LEU A 39 -7.00 17.03 -3.64
N SER A 40 -7.70 17.77 -2.77
CA SER A 40 -7.31 19.14 -2.40
C SER A 40 -5.98 19.20 -1.65
N ILE A 41 -5.62 18.16 -0.89
CA ILE A 41 -4.29 18.06 -0.26
C ILE A 41 -3.24 17.91 -1.35
N LEU A 42 -3.46 17.01 -2.32
CA LEU A 42 -2.52 16.66 -3.39
C LEU A 42 -2.32 17.77 -4.42
N LEU A 43 -3.35 18.56 -4.71
CA LEU A 43 -3.33 19.68 -5.67
C LEU A 43 -3.28 21.05 -5.00
N SER A 44 -2.99 21.10 -3.69
CA SER A 44 -2.84 22.38 -3.00
C SER A 44 -1.59 23.12 -3.49
N ARG A 45 -1.66 24.45 -3.58
CA ARG A 45 -0.49 25.28 -3.90
C ARG A 45 0.68 25.07 -2.92
N GLU A 46 0.39 24.67 -1.67
CA GLU A 46 1.37 24.34 -0.63
C GLU A 46 2.16 23.06 -0.92
N THR A 47 1.59 22.10 -1.66
CA THR A 47 2.23 20.80 -1.93
C THR A 47 2.77 20.67 -3.34
N LEU A 48 2.29 21.49 -4.28
CA LEU A 48 2.66 21.45 -5.69
C LEU A 48 4.18 21.48 -5.90
N HIS A 49 4.88 22.41 -5.24
CA HIS A 49 6.33 22.56 -5.39
C HIS A 49 7.10 21.31 -4.94
N HIS A 50 6.66 20.66 -3.87
CA HIS A 50 7.26 19.43 -3.38
C HIS A 50 7.02 18.24 -4.34
N VAL A 51 5.82 18.16 -4.92
CA VAL A 51 5.50 17.17 -5.96
C VAL A 51 6.35 17.39 -7.21
N LEU A 52 6.56 18.63 -7.64
CA LEU A 52 7.44 18.96 -8.76
C LEU A 52 8.89 18.55 -8.51
N VAL A 53 9.40 18.78 -7.30
CA VAL A 53 10.74 18.35 -6.89
C VAL A 53 10.87 16.83 -6.97
N LEU A 54 9.88 16.09 -6.49
CA LEU A 54 9.85 14.64 -6.61
C LEU A 54 9.93 14.20 -8.07
N PHE A 55 9.10 14.78 -8.95
CA PHE A 55 9.13 14.44 -10.38
C PHE A 55 10.49 14.72 -11.01
N LEU A 56 11.10 15.87 -10.71
CA LEU A 56 12.42 16.23 -11.22
C LEU A 56 13.49 15.22 -10.77
N ILE A 57 13.44 14.78 -9.53
CA ILE A 57 14.36 13.78 -8.98
C ILE A 57 14.17 12.41 -9.65
N LEU A 58 12.92 11.98 -9.89
CA LEU A 58 12.66 10.73 -10.60
C LEU A 58 13.12 10.78 -12.06
N ILE A 59 12.97 11.93 -12.74
CA ILE A 59 13.51 12.13 -14.09
C ILE A 59 15.04 12.04 -14.07
N LEU A 60 15.69 12.66 -13.08
CA LEU A 60 17.13 12.58 -12.91
C LEU A 60 17.59 11.13 -12.73
N PHE A 61 16.93 10.35 -11.86
CA PHE A 61 17.26 8.94 -11.69
C PHE A 61 17.03 8.11 -12.96
N GLY A 62 15.97 8.41 -13.72
CA GLY A 62 15.75 7.79 -15.02
C GLY A 62 16.87 8.07 -16.01
N PHE A 63 17.29 9.33 -16.13
CA PHE A 63 18.41 9.71 -16.98
C PHE A 63 19.71 9.02 -16.56
N LEU A 64 20.03 9.05 -15.27
CA LEU A 64 21.23 8.39 -14.73
C LEU A 64 21.22 6.89 -15.00
N SER A 65 20.05 6.24 -14.88
CA SER A 65 19.91 4.80 -15.09
C SER A 65 20.23 4.36 -16.53
N PHE A 66 19.95 5.22 -17.52
CA PHE A 66 20.34 4.93 -18.91
C PHE A 66 21.85 4.95 -19.14
N THR A 67 22.63 5.64 -18.31
CA THR A 67 24.08 5.77 -18.53
C THR A 67 24.87 4.53 -18.13
N LYS A 68 24.34 3.70 -17.20
CA LYS A 68 24.98 2.46 -16.72
C LYS A 68 26.43 2.62 -16.28
N SER A 69 26.79 3.76 -15.68
CA SER A 69 28.12 4.01 -15.14
C SER A 69 28.16 3.86 -13.61
N ASP A 70 29.31 3.48 -13.07
CA ASP A 70 29.52 3.37 -11.62
C ASP A 70 29.26 4.72 -10.91
N LEU A 71 29.67 5.81 -11.56
CA LEU A 71 29.38 7.17 -11.09
C LEU A 71 27.87 7.42 -10.98
N ALA A 72 27.08 6.99 -11.97
CA ALA A 72 25.63 7.14 -11.94
C ALA A 72 25.00 6.33 -10.80
N ILE A 73 25.50 5.11 -10.56
CA ILE A 73 25.08 4.28 -9.43
C ILE A 73 25.34 4.99 -8.10
N GLN A 74 26.55 5.51 -7.90
CA GLN A 74 26.91 6.22 -6.67
C GLN A 74 26.09 7.51 -6.48
N ILE A 75 25.77 8.24 -7.56
CA ILE A 75 24.88 9.42 -7.51
C ILE A 75 23.46 9.00 -7.12
N ILE A 76 22.91 7.93 -7.71
CA ILE A 76 21.57 7.42 -7.38
C ILE A 76 21.52 7.01 -5.90
N ILE A 77 22.55 6.33 -5.39
CA ILE A 77 22.64 5.94 -3.98
C ILE A 77 22.65 7.19 -3.08
N SER A 78 23.60 8.11 -3.32
CA SER A 78 23.79 9.31 -2.51
C SER A 78 22.55 10.21 -2.49
N VAL A 79 22.02 10.58 -3.66
CA VAL A 79 20.86 11.46 -3.79
C VAL A 79 19.58 10.74 -3.35
N GLY A 80 19.42 9.45 -3.66
CA GLY A 80 18.27 8.65 -3.27
C GLY A 80 18.07 8.59 -1.77
N TYR A 81 19.11 8.19 -1.04
CA TYR A 81 19.07 8.21 0.42
C TYR A 81 19.01 9.63 0.98
N GLY A 82 19.79 10.56 0.44
CA GLY A 82 19.85 11.91 0.93
C GLY A 82 18.51 12.63 0.88
N VAL A 83 17.82 12.58 -0.27
CA VAL A 83 16.48 13.17 -0.42
C VAL A 83 15.45 12.42 0.42
N SER A 84 15.49 11.09 0.44
CA SER A 84 14.58 10.30 1.28
C SER A 84 14.69 10.70 2.76
N LEU A 85 15.90 10.75 3.30
CA LEU A 85 16.17 11.12 4.68
C LEU A 85 15.86 12.60 4.95
N GLY A 86 16.19 13.50 4.01
CA GLY A 86 15.93 14.92 4.15
C GLY A 86 14.44 15.24 4.25
N TYR A 87 13.62 14.65 3.38
CA TYR A 87 12.16 14.77 3.45
C TYR A 87 11.58 14.07 4.69
N PHE A 88 12.10 12.90 5.08
CA PHE A 88 11.66 12.22 6.31
C PHE A 88 11.93 13.07 7.56
N PHE A 89 13.13 13.63 7.66
CA PHE A 89 13.51 14.48 8.78
C PHE A 89 12.69 15.77 8.80
N THR A 90 12.45 16.37 7.64
CA THR A 90 11.57 17.54 7.52
C THR A 90 10.13 17.24 7.97
N ALA A 91 9.60 16.06 7.63
CA ALA A 91 8.28 15.63 8.09
C ALA A 91 8.18 15.58 9.62
N ASN A 92 9.24 15.07 10.26
CA ASN A 92 9.37 15.00 11.71
C ASN A 92 9.61 16.37 12.35
N LEU A 93 10.31 17.28 11.69
CA LEU A 93 10.52 18.66 12.18
C LEU A 93 9.26 19.51 12.06
N ASN A 94 8.34 19.19 11.14
CA ASN A 94 7.10 19.93 10.94
C ASN A 94 6.15 19.94 12.17
N ARG A 95 6.43 19.13 13.19
CA ARG A 95 5.75 19.22 14.50
C ARG A 95 6.08 20.49 15.27
N PHE A 96 7.19 21.15 14.96
CA PHE A 96 7.62 22.39 15.59
C PHE A 96 7.11 23.58 14.78
N GLU A 97 6.41 24.50 15.44
CA GLU A 97 5.70 25.61 14.78
C GLU A 97 6.62 26.48 13.91
N GLY A 98 7.86 26.73 14.36
CA GLY A 98 8.85 27.49 13.59
C GLY A 98 9.23 26.82 12.26
N PHE A 99 9.45 25.50 12.27
CA PHE A 99 9.73 24.73 11.05
C PHE A 99 8.51 24.59 10.15
N SER A 100 7.32 24.47 10.73
CA SER A 100 6.07 24.38 9.96
C SER A 100 5.78 25.66 9.18
N LYS A 101 5.98 26.84 9.81
CA LYS A 101 5.81 28.13 9.13
C LYS A 101 6.75 28.31 7.94
N LEU A 102 7.98 27.81 8.04
CA LEU A 102 8.99 27.95 6.99
C LEU A 102 8.82 26.93 5.85
N SER A 103 8.38 25.71 6.16
CA SER A 103 8.23 24.61 5.19
C SER A 103 6.86 24.55 4.50
N ARG A 104 5.90 25.41 4.88
CA ARG A 104 4.54 25.45 4.31
C ARG A 104 4.15 26.81 3.73
N THR A 105 5.12 27.66 3.42
CA THR A 105 4.85 28.87 2.65
C THR A 105 4.26 28.48 1.30
N LYS A 106 3.35 29.30 0.76
CA LYS A 106 2.79 29.10 -0.59
C LYS A 106 3.86 29.34 -1.68
N ASP A 107 4.99 29.88 -1.27
CA ASP A 107 6.11 30.24 -2.12
C ASP A 107 7.10 29.09 -2.26
N VAL A 108 7.97 29.19 -3.27
CA VAL A 108 9.07 28.24 -3.54
C VAL A 108 10.00 28.06 -2.33
N SER A 109 10.01 29.02 -1.39
CA SER A 109 10.78 28.96 -0.15
C SER A 109 10.46 27.75 0.73
N SER A 110 9.25 27.19 0.62
CA SER A 110 8.83 25.95 1.32
C SER A 110 9.77 24.77 1.09
N VAL A 111 10.40 24.71 -0.09
CA VAL A 111 11.28 23.60 -0.49
C VAL A 111 12.72 23.77 0.03
N ILE A 112 13.12 24.97 0.45
CA ILE A 112 14.51 25.27 0.84
C ILE A 112 14.99 24.36 1.97
N ILE A 113 14.20 24.24 3.05
CA ILE A 113 14.59 23.41 4.20
C ILE A 113 14.70 21.92 3.82
N PRO A 114 13.69 21.29 3.19
CA PRO A 114 13.83 19.93 2.70
C PRO A 114 15.07 19.73 1.82
N LEU A 115 15.36 20.66 0.91
CA LEU A 115 16.52 20.56 0.02
C LEU A 115 17.85 20.69 0.76
N LEU A 116 17.98 21.64 1.68
CA LEU A 116 19.22 21.80 2.45
C LEU A 116 19.53 20.55 3.28
N ILE A 117 18.52 20.01 3.97
CA ILE A 117 18.69 18.78 4.75
C ILE A 117 18.98 17.60 3.82
N SER A 118 18.31 17.51 2.67
CA SER A 118 18.55 16.46 1.68
C SER A 118 19.96 16.51 1.11
N SER A 119 20.45 17.70 0.77
CA SER A 119 21.80 17.93 0.29
C SER A 119 22.84 17.59 1.35
N PHE A 120 22.60 17.95 2.62
CA PHE A 120 23.47 17.57 3.74
C PHE A 120 23.64 16.06 3.82
N PHE A 121 22.55 15.29 3.83
CA PHE A 121 22.63 13.82 3.85
C PHE A 121 23.25 13.25 2.57
N SER A 122 22.93 13.81 1.40
CA SER A 122 23.51 13.36 0.12
C SER A 122 25.02 13.52 0.12
N ILE A 123 25.53 14.70 0.50
CA ILE A 123 26.96 15.00 0.58
C ILE A 123 27.63 14.09 1.61
N PHE A 124 27.03 13.88 2.78
CA PHE A 124 27.58 13.00 3.80
C PHE A 124 27.75 11.56 3.28
N ILE A 125 26.73 11.04 2.59
CA ILE A 125 26.79 9.70 1.98
C ILE A 125 27.84 9.67 0.85
N TRP A 126 27.89 10.71 0.02
CA TRP A 126 28.86 10.85 -1.06
C TRP A 126 30.30 10.78 -0.56
N LEU A 127 30.60 11.51 0.52
CA LEU A 127 31.92 11.50 1.16
C LEU A 127 32.26 10.11 1.71
N GLY A 128 31.29 9.38 2.24
CA GLY A 128 31.46 7.99 2.66
C GLY A 128 31.78 7.06 1.49
N LEU A 129 31.07 7.21 0.37
CA LEU A 129 31.31 6.42 -0.86
C LEU A 129 32.69 6.70 -1.48
N HIS A 130 33.25 7.90 -1.32
CA HIS A 130 34.56 8.26 -1.88
C HIS A 130 35.70 8.20 -0.86
N HIS A 131 35.46 7.55 0.28
CA HIS A 131 36.49 7.41 1.31
C HIS A 131 37.39 6.21 1.01
N SER A 132 38.70 6.44 0.92
CA SER A 132 39.71 5.45 0.48
C SER A 132 39.73 4.11 1.22
N ILE A 133 39.24 4.07 2.47
CA ILE A 133 39.22 2.87 3.32
C ILE A 133 37.86 2.16 3.34
N TYR A 134 36.76 2.91 3.15
CA TYR A 134 35.40 2.41 3.45
C TYR A 134 34.48 2.35 2.23
N GLU A 135 34.91 2.88 1.09
CA GLU A 135 34.16 2.96 -0.18
C GLU A 135 33.38 1.67 -0.48
N GLU A 136 34.07 0.54 -0.64
CA GLU A 136 33.45 -0.73 -1.04
C GLU A 136 32.41 -1.22 0.00
N ASN A 137 32.69 -1.06 1.29
CA ASN A 137 31.80 -1.50 2.35
C ASN A 137 30.54 -0.62 2.43
N ILE A 138 30.71 0.69 2.26
CA ILE A 138 29.61 1.66 2.28
C ILE A 138 28.73 1.50 1.05
N GLU A 139 29.33 1.34 -0.13
CA GLU A 139 28.59 1.09 -1.37
C GLU A 139 27.77 -0.20 -1.28
N ARG A 140 28.38 -1.29 -0.80
CA ARG A 140 27.66 -2.56 -0.57
C ARG A 140 26.52 -2.38 0.43
N PHE A 141 26.76 -1.74 1.57
CA PHE A 141 25.74 -1.54 2.60
C PHE A 141 24.52 -0.78 2.05
N PHE A 142 24.75 0.34 1.37
CA PHE A 142 23.66 1.12 0.78
C PHE A 142 22.98 0.41 -0.39
N SER A 143 23.72 -0.33 -1.21
CA SER A 143 23.16 -1.16 -2.27
C SER A 143 22.21 -2.22 -1.72
N PHE A 144 22.62 -2.95 -0.67
CA PHE A 144 21.74 -3.89 0.03
C PHE A 144 20.53 -3.21 0.64
N GLY A 145 20.72 -2.01 1.20
CA GLY A 145 19.62 -1.21 1.72
C GLY A 145 18.59 -0.84 0.64
N LEU A 146 19.01 -0.49 -0.58
CA LEU A 146 18.10 -0.21 -1.70
C LEU A 146 17.36 -1.47 -2.15
N ILE A 147 18.04 -2.62 -2.21
CA ILE A 147 17.39 -3.92 -2.48
C ILE A 147 16.30 -4.20 -1.44
N PHE A 148 16.61 -3.98 -0.15
CA PHE A 148 15.66 -4.18 0.93
C PHE A 148 14.45 -3.22 0.85
N ILE A 149 14.70 -1.93 0.59
CA ILE A 149 13.65 -0.92 0.38
C ILE A 149 12.75 -1.34 -0.77
N PHE A 150 13.33 -1.78 -1.89
CA PHE A 150 12.59 -2.26 -3.05
C PHE A 150 11.64 -3.41 -2.67
N VAL A 151 12.14 -4.44 -1.98
CA VAL A 151 11.33 -5.61 -1.58
C VAL A 151 10.18 -5.20 -0.65
N ILE A 152 10.46 -4.41 0.39
CA ILE A 152 9.42 -3.92 1.31
C ILE A 152 8.38 -3.08 0.56
N TRP A 153 8.84 -2.26 -0.38
CA TRP A 153 7.94 -1.41 -1.14
C TRP A 153 6.90 -2.20 -1.92
N GLN A 154 7.27 -3.35 -2.49
CA GLN A 154 6.31 -4.18 -3.22
C GLN A 154 5.17 -4.67 -2.32
N PHE A 155 5.46 -5.03 -1.07
CA PHE A 155 4.43 -5.34 -0.07
C PHE A 155 3.61 -4.10 0.30
N ALA A 156 4.28 -2.97 0.52
CA ALA A 156 3.63 -1.71 0.90
C ALA A 156 2.69 -1.21 -0.21
N GLN A 157 3.06 -1.40 -1.47
CA GLN A 157 2.26 -1.07 -2.65
C GLN A 157 0.94 -1.84 -2.64
N ALA A 158 0.98 -3.18 -2.55
CA ALA A 158 -0.24 -3.98 -2.46
C ALA A 158 -1.12 -3.56 -1.27
N TRP A 159 -0.49 -3.27 -0.13
CA TRP A 159 -1.18 -2.81 1.07
C TRP A 159 -1.89 -1.47 0.84
N TRP A 160 -1.21 -0.42 0.38
CA TRP A 160 -1.81 0.91 0.18
C TRP A 160 -2.88 0.91 -0.90
N MET A 161 -2.68 0.15 -1.98
CA MET A 161 -3.65 0.02 -3.07
C MET A 161 -5.03 -0.45 -2.59
N ARG A 162 -5.12 -1.13 -1.44
CA ARG A 162 -6.41 -1.59 -0.88
C ARG A 162 -7.32 -0.46 -0.41
N ILE A 163 -6.76 0.69 0.00
CA ILE A 163 -7.49 1.77 0.67
C ILE A 163 -8.64 2.32 -0.19
N PRO A 164 -8.42 2.76 -1.44
CA PRO A 164 -9.50 3.27 -2.28
C PRO A 164 -10.60 2.21 -2.53
N PHE A 165 -10.23 0.96 -2.83
CA PHE A 165 -11.21 -0.10 -3.07
C PHE A 165 -12.00 -0.46 -1.82
N ARG A 166 -11.34 -0.53 -0.66
CA ARG A 166 -12.00 -0.77 0.63
C ARG A 166 -12.98 0.33 0.96
N GLU A 167 -12.63 1.59 0.69
CA GLU A 167 -13.50 2.73 0.95
C GLU A 167 -14.77 2.67 0.07
N ILE A 168 -14.61 2.41 -1.23
CA ILE A 168 -15.74 2.23 -2.15
C ILE A 168 -16.62 1.07 -1.67
N ALA A 169 -16.01 -0.06 -1.29
CA ALA A 169 -16.72 -1.23 -0.80
C ALA A 169 -17.51 -0.94 0.50
N LEU A 170 -16.93 -0.22 1.46
CA LEU A 170 -17.64 0.18 2.69
C LEU A 170 -18.81 1.14 2.42
N ARG A 171 -18.63 2.11 1.53
CA ARG A 171 -19.70 3.04 1.12
C ARG A 171 -20.84 2.34 0.37
N ARG A 172 -20.53 1.28 -0.38
CA ARG A 172 -21.54 0.47 -1.05
C ARG A 172 -22.26 -0.42 -0.03
N MET A 173 -21.51 -1.09 0.84
CA MET A 173 -22.01 -1.94 1.92
C MET A 173 -23.08 -1.24 2.77
N SER A 174 -22.87 0.03 3.13
CA SER A 174 -23.82 0.78 3.97
C SER A 174 -25.18 1.03 3.32
N LYS A 175 -25.33 0.76 2.02
CA LYS A 175 -26.59 0.89 1.26
C LYS A 175 -27.38 -0.42 1.18
N TYR A 176 -26.82 -1.53 1.67
CA TYR A 176 -27.47 -2.84 1.66
C TYR A 176 -28.10 -3.15 3.02
N PRO A 177 -29.24 -3.88 3.02
CA PRO A 177 -29.90 -4.27 4.26
C PRO A 177 -29.01 -5.18 5.12
N SER A 178 -29.12 -5.07 6.44
CA SER A 178 -28.41 -5.92 7.39
C SER A 178 -28.93 -7.35 7.43
N GLU A 179 -30.20 -7.54 7.07
CA GLU A 179 -30.90 -8.81 7.08
C GLU A 179 -31.18 -9.32 5.66
N GLY A 180 -31.40 -10.64 5.55
CA GLY A 180 -31.67 -11.33 4.29
C GLY A 180 -30.48 -12.16 3.80
N SER A 181 -30.58 -12.63 2.56
CA SER A 181 -29.55 -13.43 1.90
C SER A 181 -29.23 -12.86 0.52
N SER A 182 -27.94 -12.75 0.20
CA SER A 182 -27.45 -12.32 -1.10
C SER A 182 -26.29 -13.18 -1.56
N ARG A 183 -26.35 -13.67 -2.80
CA ARG A 183 -25.26 -14.40 -3.44
C ARG A 183 -24.25 -13.50 -4.16
N MET A 184 -24.43 -12.18 -4.07
CA MET A 184 -23.62 -11.20 -4.80
C MET A 184 -22.12 -11.35 -4.52
N GLY A 185 -21.74 -11.54 -3.24
CA GLY A 185 -20.33 -11.72 -2.84
C GLY A 185 -19.70 -12.95 -3.48
N LEU A 186 -20.40 -14.07 -3.45
CA LEU A 186 -19.94 -15.33 -4.04
C LEU A 186 -19.77 -15.20 -5.56
N LEU A 187 -20.80 -14.70 -6.26
CA LEU A 187 -20.75 -14.53 -7.72
C LEU A 187 -19.66 -13.56 -8.14
N ALA A 188 -19.55 -12.41 -7.47
CA ALA A 188 -18.54 -11.41 -7.80
C ALA A 188 -17.11 -11.91 -7.58
N ASN A 189 -16.84 -12.73 -6.55
CA ASN A 189 -15.50 -13.28 -6.33
C ASN A 189 -15.11 -14.37 -7.34
N ILE A 190 -16.10 -15.03 -7.96
CA ILE A 190 -15.86 -15.95 -9.10
C ILE A 190 -15.66 -15.14 -10.38
N PHE A 191 -16.54 -14.19 -10.65
CA PHE A 191 -16.55 -13.45 -11.91
C PHE A 191 -15.52 -12.34 -11.99
N ALA A 192 -15.06 -11.75 -10.88
CA ALA A 192 -14.09 -10.66 -10.91
C ALA A 192 -12.76 -11.08 -11.57
N PRO A 193 -12.08 -12.16 -11.14
CA PRO A 193 -10.89 -12.65 -11.84
C PRO A 193 -11.17 -12.93 -13.33
N LEU A 194 -12.29 -13.60 -13.64
CA LEU A 194 -12.66 -13.95 -15.02
C LEU A 194 -12.91 -12.72 -15.91
N SER A 195 -13.60 -11.72 -15.38
CA SER A 195 -13.89 -10.46 -16.09
C SER A 195 -12.59 -9.72 -16.40
N TRP A 196 -11.67 -9.67 -15.44
CA TRP A 196 -10.35 -9.08 -15.64
C TRP A 196 -9.45 -9.91 -16.56
N ALA A 197 -9.60 -11.24 -16.60
CA ALA A 197 -8.92 -12.09 -17.57
C ALA A 197 -9.36 -11.75 -19.01
N ILE A 198 -10.68 -11.65 -19.24
CA ILE A 198 -11.24 -11.27 -20.54
C ILE A 198 -10.82 -9.85 -20.92
N PHE A 199 -10.95 -8.90 -19.99
CA PHE A 199 -10.56 -7.51 -20.24
C PHE A 199 -9.07 -7.36 -20.55
N GLY A 200 -8.21 -8.05 -19.78
CA GLY A 200 -6.77 -8.10 -20.05
C GLY A 200 -6.45 -8.71 -21.40
N TYR A 201 -7.13 -9.80 -21.80
CA TYR A 201 -6.96 -10.41 -23.12
C TYR A 201 -7.35 -9.45 -24.25
N ILE A 202 -8.45 -8.69 -24.10
CA ILE A 202 -8.84 -7.64 -25.06
C ILE A 202 -7.74 -6.58 -25.18
N ILE A 203 -7.18 -6.12 -24.04
CA ILE A 203 -6.08 -5.16 -24.04
C ILE A 203 -4.85 -5.72 -24.73
N PHE A 204 -4.43 -6.94 -24.42
CA PHE A 204 -3.26 -7.55 -25.05
C PHE A 204 -3.45 -7.72 -26.55
N THR A 205 -4.64 -8.15 -26.97
CA THR A 205 -4.98 -8.26 -28.40
C THR A 205 -4.94 -6.89 -29.08
N PHE A 206 -5.49 -5.86 -28.43
CA PHE A 206 -5.41 -4.49 -28.93
C PHE A 206 -3.96 -4.01 -29.06
N VAL A 207 -3.13 -4.24 -28.05
CA VAL A 207 -1.71 -3.85 -28.08
C VAL A 207 -0.95 -4.63 -29.16
N ALA A 208 -1.16 -5.94 -29.28
CA ALA A 208 -0.54 -6.79 -30.31
C ALA A 208 -0.83 -6.28 -31.72
N ASN A 209 -2.08 -5.87 -31.98
CA ASN A 209 -2.47 -5.34 -33.29
C ASN A 209 -1.84 -3.98 -33.62
N ASN A 210 -1.37 -3.23 -32.62
CA ASN A 210 -0.84 -1.87 -32.80
C ASN A 210 0.68 -1.76 -32.56
N VAL A 211 1.30 -2.77 -31.93
CA VAL A 211 2.72 -2.77 -31.54
C VAL A 211 3.37 -4.04 -32.10
N PRO A 212 4.07 -3.96 -33.25
CA PRO A 212 4.65 -5.13 -33.92
C PRO A 212 5.55 -5.98 -33.02
N THR A 213 6.39 -5.33 -32.20
CA THR A 213 7.29 -6.02 -31.27
C THR A 213 6.56 -6.80 -30.15
N PHE A 214 5.32 -6.43 -29.84
CA PHE A 214 4.48 -7.18 -28.89
C PHE A 214 3.80 -8.35 -29.59
N SER A 215 3.38 -8.18 -30.85
CA SER A 215 2.70 -9.20 -31.65
C SER A 215 3.51 -10.49 -31.77
N ASP A 216 4.84 -10.39 -31.89
CA ASP A 216 5.71 -11.56 -32.04
C ASP A 216 5.69 -12.49 -30.81
N ASN A 217 5.36 -11.95 -29.64
CA ASN A 217 5.33 -12.69 -28.37
C ASN A 217 3.92 -12.99 -27.87
N PHE A 218 2.89 -12.40 -28.49
CA PHE A 218 1.49 -12.62 -28.14
C PHE A 218 0.92 -13.79 -28.94
N ASP A 219 1.36 -15.00 -28.61
CA ASP A 219 0.90 -16.25 -29.23
C ASP A 219 -0.20 -16.95 -28.40
N ASN A 220 -0.67 -18.09 -28.90
CA ASN A 220 -1.65 -18.92 -28.19
C ASN A 220 -1.12 -19.41 -26.83
N SER A 221 0.21 -19.58 -26.70
CA SER A 221 0.85 -19.99 -25.46
C SER A 221 0.73 -18.90 -24.40
N PHE A 222 1.04 -17.64 -24.75
CA PHE A 222 0.86 -16.48 -23.87
C PHE A 222 -0.59 -16.37 -23.40
N ALA A 223 -1.56 -16.46 -24.33
CA ALA A 223 -2.97 -16.39 -23.99
C ALA A 223 -3.38 -17.51 -23.02
N LEU A 224 -2.93 -18.74 -23.26
CA LEU A 224 -3.18 -19.87 -22.37
C LEU A 224 -2.61 -19.63 -20.96
N PHE A 225 -1.35 -19.20 -20.85
CA PHE A 225 -0.71 -18.91 -19.57
C PHE A 225 -1.38 -17.76 -18.82
N TRP A 226 -1.83 -16.72 -19.53
CA TRP A 226 -2.60 -15.62 -18.96
C TRP A 226 -3.86 -16.12 -18.27
N PHE A 227 -4.69 -16.90 -18.97
CA PHE A 227 -5.93 -17.43 -18.40
C PHE A 227 -5.66 -18.41 -17.26
N LEU A 228 -4.66 -19.30 -17.41
CA LEU A 228 -4.30 -20.28 -16.38
C LEU A 228 -3.85 -19.60 -15.09
N MET A 229 -3.00 -18.58 -15.19
CA MET A 229 -2.51 -17.81 -14.05
C MET A 229 -3.66 -17.10 -13.31
N ILE A 230 -4.52 -16.38 -14.04
CA ILE A 230 -5.65 -15.67 -13.41
C ILE A 230 -6.64 -16.67 -12.79
N PHE A 231 -6.89 -17.81 -13.45
CA PHE A 231 -7.75 -18.85 -12.89
C PHE A 231 -7.19 -19.46 -11.61
N MET A 232 -5.89 -19.76 -11.58
CA MET A 232 -5.23 -20.30 -10.40
C MET A 232 -5.27 -19.31 -9.23
N LEU A 233 -4.86 -18.05 -9.46
CA LEU A 233 -4.89 -17.00 -8.43
C LEU A 233 -6.33 -16.74 -7.93
N GLY A 234 -7.29 -16.70 -8.85
CA GLY A 234 -8.71 -16.54 -8.55
C GLY A 234 -9.27 -17.69 -7.73
N GLY A 235 -8.96 -18.93 -8.13
CA GLY A 235 -9.38 -20.14 -7.42
C GLY A 235 -8.83 -20.23 -6.00
N VAL A 236 -7.53 -19.95 -5.81
CA VAL A 236 -6.90 -19.92 -4.49
C VAL A 236 -7.55 -18.84 -3.59
N SER A 237 -7.75 -17.63 -4.12
CA SER A 237 -8.40 -16.54 -3.38
C SER A 237 -9.83 -16.92 -2.99
N PHE A 238 -10.59 -17.45 -3.94
CA PHE A 238 -11.98 -17.86 -3.72
C PHE A 238 -12.08 -18.96 -2.66
N TYR A 239 -11.21 -19.96 -2.73
CA TYR A 239 -11.18 -21.06 -1.77
C TYR A 239 -11.02 -20.54 -0.34
N PHE A 240 -10.00 -19.71 -0.07
CA PHE A 240 -9.75 -19.18 1.27
C PHE A 240 -10.84 -18.19 1.72
N LEU A 241 -11.35 -17.36 0.80
CA LEU A 241 -12.48 -16.47 1.12
C LEU A 241 -13.73 -17.26 1.50
N LYS A 242 -14.00 -18.39 0.83
CA LYS A 242 -15.12 -19.26 1.15
C LYS A 242 -15.01 -19.83 2.56
N GLN A 243 -13.82 -20.30 2.93
CA GLN A 243 -13.57 -20.85 4.26
C GLN A 243 -13.74 -19.81 5.35
N MET A 244 -13.23 -18.60 5.10
CA MET A 244 -13.27 -17.48 6.05
C MET A 244 -14.68 -16.94 6.26
N HIS A 245 -15.47 -16.80 5.19
CA HIS A 245 -16.79 -16.19 5.31
C HIS A 245 -17.87 -17.16 5.78
N ARG A 246 -17.78 -18.46 5.45
CA ARG A 246 -18.82 -19.47 5.76
C ARG A 246 -20.23 -18.93 5.43
N ASP A 247 -21.16 -19.03 6.38
CA ASP A 247 -22.55 -18.56 6.21
C ASP A 247 -22.66 -17.03 6.17
N PHE A 248 -21.70 -16.30 6.76
CA PHE A 248 -21.68 -14.84 6.73
C PHE A 248 -21.52 -14.30 5.31
N TRP A 249 -21.02 -15.10 4.36
CA TRP A 249 -20.91 -14.63 2.97
C TRP A 249 -22.25 -14.31 2.32
N TYR A 250 -23.34 -14.87 2.85
CA TYR A 250 -24.69 -14.61 2.36
C TYR A 250 -25.32 -13.38 3.00
N ASN A 251 -24.76 -12.80 4.06
CA ASN A 251 -25.25 -11.54 4.61
C ASN A 251 -25.14 -10.42 3.56
N PRO A 252 -26.20 -9.65 3.23
CA PRO A 252 -26.16 -8.71 2.11
C PRO A 252 -25.11 -7.60 2.25
N GLN A 253 -24.81 -7.15 3.47
CA GLN A 253 -23.75 -6.18 3.70
C GLN A 253 -22.37 -6.80 3.44
N ILE A 254 -22.11 -8.00 3.97
CA ILE A 254 -20.80 -8.67 3.82
C ILE A 254 -20.60 -9.10 2.37
N ALA A 255 -21.63 -9.66 1.74
CA ALA A 255 -21.67 -10.04 0.34
C ALA A 255 -21.36 -8.84 -0.57
N SER A 256 -21.99 -7.69 -0.33
CA SER A 256 -21.76 -6.49 -1.13
C SER A 256 -20.34 -5.94 -0.92
N PHE A 257 -19.85 -5.86 0.32
CA PHE A 257 -18.46 -5.45 0.56
C PHE A 257 -17.47 -6.33 -0.20
N SER A 258 -17.59 -7.65 -0.02
CA SER A 258 -16.71 -8.63 -0.64
C SER A 258 -16.74 -8.51 -2.17
N ALA A 259 -17.93 -8.31 -2.75
CA ALA A 259 -18.11 -8.11 -4.19
C ALA A 259 -17.41 -6.86 -4.72
N TYR A 260 -17.71 -5.68 -4.16
CA TYR A 260 -17.15 -4.41 -4.65
C TYR A 260 -15.64 -4.33 -4.42
N PHE A 261 -15.15 -4.86 -3.30
CA PHE A 261 -13.71 -4.92 -3.04
C PHE A 261 -13.02 -5.82 -4.06
N SER A 262 -13.55 -7.03 -4.29
CA SER A 262 -12.99 -8.01 -5.23
C SER A 262 -12.94 -7.47 -6.66
N ILE A 263 -14.05 -6.91 -7.16
CA ILE A 263 -14.12 -6.35 -8.52
C ILE A 263 -13.05 -5.27 -8.74
N GLY A 264 -12.86 -4.38 -7.77
CA GLY A 264 -11.86 -3.31 -7.89
C GLY A 264 -10.42 -3.82 -7.75
N TYR A 265 -10.15 -4.60 -6.70
CA TYR A 265 -8.80 -5.03 -6.36
C TYR A 265 -8.22 -6.04 -7.37
N TRP A 266 -9.06 -6.86 -8.02
CA TRP A 266 -8.62 -7.73 -9.12
C TRP A 266 -8.12 -6.97 -10.36
N GLY A 267 -8.54 -5.71 -10.57
CA GLY A 267 -7.95 -4.87 -11.62
C GLY A 267 -6.48 -4.57 -11.37
N PHE A 268 -6.13 -4.30 -10.11
CA PHE A 268 -4.74 -4.14 -9.68
C PHE A 268 -3.94 -5.44 -9.82
N LEU A 269 -4.47 -6.56 -9.33
CA LEU A 269 -3.79 -7.85 -9.43
C LEU A 269 -3.60 -8.32 -10.88
N SER A 270 -4.62 -8.16 -11.72
CA SER A 270 -4.55 -8.54 -13.14
C SER A 270 -3.54 -7.71 -13.92
N TYR A 271 -3.41 -6.40 -13.61
CA TYR A 271 -2.32 -5.59 -14.15
C TYR A 271 -0.95 -6.19 -13.81
N HIS A 272 -0.68 -6.48 -12.53
CA HIS A 272 0.62 -7.02 -12.12
C HIS A 272 0.88 -8.41 -12.71
N ALA A 273 -0.14 -9.25 -12.78
CA ALA A 273 -0.06 -10.55 -13.44
C ALA A 273 0.27 -10.39 -14.94
N GLY A 274 -0.35 -9.42 -15.60
CA GLY A 274 -0.12 -9.14 -17.02
C GLY A 274 1.31 -8.70 -17.31
N VAL A 275 1.81 -7.75 -16.52
CA VAL A 275 3.20 -7.27 -16.64
C VAL A 275 4.20 -8.37 -16.27
N LEU A 276 3.92 -9.18 -15.25
CA LEU A 276 4.74 -10.35 -14.91
C LEU A 276 4.88 -11.27 -16.12
N LEU A 277 3.76 -11.65 -16.74
CA LEU A 277 3.77 -12.56 -17.89
C LEU A 277 4.49 -11.94 -19.09
N TYR A 278 4.26 -10.65 -19.35
CA TYR A 278 4.99 -9.92 -20.39
C TYR A 278 6.51 -9.93 -20.14
N SER A 279 6.94 -9.69 -18.90
CA SER A 279 8.36 -9.64 -18.50
C SER A 279 9.08 -11.00 -18.57
N MET A 280 8.35 -12.12 -18.74
CA MET A 280 8.95 -13.43 -18.96
C MET A 280 9.53 -13.60 -20.37
N TYR A 281 8.93 -12.93 -21.35
CA TYR A 281 9.28 -13.07 -22.77
C TYR A 281 9.91 -11.81 -23.36
N ASN A 282 9.68 -10.65 -22.73
CA ASN A 282 10.13 -9.37 -23.22
C ASN A 282 10.91 -8.59 -22.17
N ASN A 283 11.75 -7.67 -22.65
CA ASN A 283 12.26 -6.62 -21.79
C ASN A 283 11.09 -5.75 -21.30
N PRO A 284 10.93 -5.59 -19.97
CA PRO A 284 10.00 -4.63 -19.41
C PRO A 284 10.25 -3.28 -20.05
N SER A 285 9.20 -2.69 -20.59
CA SER A 285 9.32 -1.34 -21.11
C SER A 285 9.33 -0.39 -19.92
N PHE A 286 10.48 0.26 -19.76
CA PHE A 286 10.71 1.30 -18.76
C PHE A 286 9.58 2.36 -18.74
N VAL A 287 8.96 2.63 -19.90
CA VAL A 287 7.87 3.61 -20.02
C VAL A 287 6.59 3.13 -19.32
N PHE A 288 6.23 1.86 -19.43
CA PHE A 288 5.04 1.32 -18.74
C PHE A 288 5.24 1.30 -17.22
N ASP A 289 6.44 0.91 -16.77
CA ASP A 289 6.78 0.94 -15.35
C ASP A 289 6.86 2.37 -14.81
N LEU A 290 7.30 3.35 -15.60
CA LEU A 290 7.30 4.77 -15.23
C LEU A 290 5.88 5.33 -15.07
N ILE A 291 4.98 5.09 -16.02
CA ILE A 291 3.57 5.52 -15.91
C ILE A 291 2.94 4.90 -14.66
N PHE A 292 3.16 3.61 -14.45
CA PHE A 292 2.61 2.91 -13.30
C PHE A 292 3.23 3.35 -11.98
N MET A 293 4.52 3.69 -11.97
CA MET A 293 5.18 4.34 -10.84
C MET A 293 4.48 5.67 -10.54
N ILE A 294 4.20 6.53 -11.52
CA ILE A 294 3.47 7.78 -11.30
C ILE A 294 2.08 7.52 -10.68
N ILE A 295 1.32 6.56 -11.21
CA ILE A 295 0.02 6.17 -10.66
C ILE A 295 0.18 5.70 -9.21
N THR A 296 1.17 4.86 -8.94
CA THR A 296 1.47 4.32 -7.61
C THR A 296 1.80 5.45 -6.64
N ILE A 297 2.60 6.43 -7.05
CA ILE A 297 2.96 7.61 -6.25
C ILE A 297 1.73 8.40 -5.83
N ILE A 298 0.86 8.71 -6.80
CA ILE A 298 -0.39 9.43 -6.54
C ILE A 298 -1.26 8.65 -5.54
N LEU A 299 -1.33 7.32 -5.70
CA LEU A 299 -2.12 6.46 -4.83
C LEU A 299 -1.50 6.29 -3.44
N VAL A 300 -0.18 6.30 -3.30
CA VAL A 300 0.51 6.32 -2.00
C VAL A 300 0.22 7.64 -1.28
N ILE A 301 0.34 8.78 -1.96
CA ILE A 301 -0.01 10.08 -1.40
C ILE A 301 -1.48 10.06 -0.97
N TYR A 302 -2.40 9.64 -1.85
CA TYR A 302 -3.83 9.49 -1.52
C TYR A 302 -4.04 8.63 -0.27
N SER A 303 -3.39 7.47 -0.23
CA SER A 303 -3.53 6.48 0.84
C SER A 303 -3.01 6.98 2.18
N LEU A 304 -1.88 7.68 2.18
CA LEU A 304 -1.31 8.30 3.38
C LEU A 304 -2.15 9.49 3.84
N SER A 305 -2.60 10.34 2.90
CA SER A 305 -3.48 11.48 3.21
C SER A 305 -4.82 11.02 3.78
N PHE A 306 -5.41 9.95 3.24
CA PHE A 306 -6.62 9.35 3.78
C PHE A 306 -6.41 8.86 5.21
N GLN A 307 -5.31 8.17 5.49
CA GLN A 307 -4.99 7.68 6.84
C GLN A 307 -4.78 8.83 7.83
N ALA A 308 -4.10 9.90 7.40
CA ALA A 308 -3.91 11.11 8.20
C ALA A 308 -5.27 11.74 8.57
N LEU A 309 -6.11 12.01 7.57
CA LEU A 309 -7.45 12.59 7.77
C LEU A 309 -8.36 11.69 8.63
N ARG A 310 -8.29 10.37 8.43
CA ARG A 310 -9.09 9.43 9.23
C ARG A 310 -8.67 9.42 10.70
N THR A 311 -7.37 9.55 10.94
CA THR A 311 -6.82 9.64 12.30
C THR A 311 -7.25 10.94 12.97
N GLU A 312 -7.23 12.06 12.24
CA GLU A 312 -7.74 13.34 12.71
C GLU A 312 -9.25 13.29 13.03
N LEU A 313 -10.08 12.77 12.12
CA LEU A 313 -11.52 12.61 12.34
C LEU A 313 -11.82 11.71 13.55
N ARG A 314 -11.09 10.59 13.71
CA ARG A 314 -11.26 9.70 14.86
C ARG A 314 -10.95 10.42 16.18
N ARG A 315 -9.98 11.32 16.20
CA ARG A 315 -9.66 12.13 17.38
C ARG A 315 -10.74 13.15 17.69
N GLU A 316 -11.26 13.85 16.69
CA GLU A 316 -12.39 14.77 16.86
C GLU A 316 -13.64 14.06 17.40
N ASN A 317 -13.86 12.82 16.97
CA ASN A 317 -14.96 11.99 17.46
C ASN A 317 -14.75 11.50 18.90
N LEU A 318 -13.51 11.23 19.31
CA LEU A 318 -13.16 10.73 20.64
C LEU A 318 -12.77 11.83 21.64
N LYS A 319 -12.73 13.10 21.21
CA LYS A 319 -12.32 14.26 22.03
C LYS A 319 -13.17 14.41 23.30
N ASP A 320 -14.44 14.06 23.20
CA ASP A 320 -15.44 14.21 24.27
C ASP A 320 -15.70 12.87 25.00
N THR A 321 -14.87 11.85 24.77
CA THR A 321 -15.03 10.51 25.37
C THR A 321 -13.88 10.18 26.34
N ASN A 322 -14.14 9.34 27.33
CA ASN A 322 -13.11 8.81 28.25
C ASN A 322 -12.00 8.02 27.53
N TYR A 323 -12.26 7.59 26.29
CA TYR A 323 -11.29 6.95 25.40
C TYR A 323 -10.46 7.94 24.58
N TYR A 324 -10.38 9.21 24.99
CA TYR A 324 -9.52 10.19 24.33
C TYR A 324 -8.09 9.65 24.28
N ILE A 325 -7.63 9.38 23.06
CA ILE A 325 -6.28 8.91 22.79
C ILE A 325 -5.35 10.13 22.95
N GLY A 326 -5.05 10.47 24.19
CA GLY A 326 -4.06 11.49 24.54
C GLY A 326 -2.70 11.12 23.97
N LYS A 327 -2.06 12.09 23.30
CA LYS A 327 -0.66 12.11 22.82
C LYS A 327 -0.13 10.94 21.96
N ALA A 328 -0.85 9.84 21.74
CA ALA A 328 -0.41 8.80 20.82
C ALA A 328 -0.68 9.22 19.35
N GLY A 329 0.38 9.65 18.67
CA GLY A 329 0.46 9.64 17.21
C GLY A 329 0.51 10.99 16.50
N ASN A 330 1.35 11.95 16.91
CA ASN A 330 1.63 13.15 16.09
C ASN A 330 2.56 12.87 14.88
N PHE A 331 2.69 11.60 14.46
CA PHE A 331 3.67 11.25 13.42
C PHE A 331 3.23 11.68 12.03
N ILE A 332 2.02 11.29 11.59
CA ILE A 332 1.48 11.64 10.27
C ILE A 332 0.17 12.42 10.44
N SER A 333 0.12 13.63 9.91
CA SER A 333 -1.01 14.55 9.92
C SER A 333 -1.24 15.13 8.53
N LYS A 334 -2.36 15.83 8.33
CA LYS A 334 -2.62 16.58 7.10
C LYS A 334 -1.49 17.56 6.76
N SER A 335 -0.80 18.10 7.77
CA SER A 335 0.27 19.10 7.60
C SER A 335 1.62 18.53 7.19
N ASN A 336 1.92 17.26 7.45
CA ASN A 336 3.24 16.69 7.17
C ASN A 336 3.23 15.44 6.26
N VAL A 337 2.05 14.93 5.91
CA VAL A 337 1.89 13.71 5.10
C VAL A 337 2.60 13.77 3.75
N ILE A 338 2.65 14.96 3.13
CA ILE A 338 3.32 15.14 1.84
C ILE A 338 4.82 14.83 1.93
N PHE A 339 5.47 15.21 3.04
CA PHE A 339 6.90 15.00 3.22
C PHE A 339 7.23 13.51 3.40
N TYR A 340 6.40 12.79 4.15
CA TYR A 340 6.53 11.32 4.25
C TYR A 340 6.31 10.65 2.89
N ALA A 341 5.29 11.06 2.14
CA ALA A 341 5.01 10.47 0.85
C ALA A 341 6.16 10.66 -0.15
N ILE A 342 6.78 11.84 -0.16
CA ILE A 342 7.95 12.13 -1.02
C ILE A 342 9.18 11.36 -0.57
N SER A 343 9.44 11.28 0.75
CA SER A 343 10.54 10.50 1.30
C SER A 343 10.47 9.04 0.84
N PHE A 344 9.32 8.41 1.08
CA PHE A 344 9.02 7.04 0.74
C PHE A 344 9.08 6.78 -0.77
N THR A 345 8.51 7.69 -1.56
CA THR A 345 8.55 7.58 -3.02
C THR A 345 9.95 7.74 -3.57
N THR A 346 10.75 8.66 -3.03
CA THR A 346 12.11 8.88 -3.50
C THR A 346 12.99 7.66 -3.20
N ALA A 347 12.83 7.06 -2.02
CA ALA A 347 13.50 5.82 -1.67
C ALA A 347 13.15 4.69 -2.65
N TYR A 348 11.87 4.55 -2.97
CA TYR A 348 11.40 3.59 -3.96
C TYR A 348 11.97 3.86 -5.36
N GLY A 349 11.87 5.11 -5.84
CA GLY A 349 12.42 5.50 -7.13
C GLY A 349 13.91 5.20 -7.22
N ALA A 350 14.70 5.64 -6.24
CA ALA A 350 16.13 5.36 -6.17
C ALA A 350 16.41 3.84 -6.20
N SER A 351 15.65 3.04 -5.46
CA SER A 351 15.82 1.58 -5.45
C SER A 351 15.52 0.93 -6.82
N ASN A 352 14.45 1.35 -7.48
CA ASN A 352 14.09 0.85 -8.82
C ASN A 352 15.16 1.21 -9.84
N PHE A 353 15.57 2.48 -9.88
CA PHE A 353 16.54 2.97 -10.85
C PHE A 353 17.94 2.42 -10.60
N PHE A 354 18.33 2.26 -9.33
CA PHE A 354 19.55 1.55 -8.96
C PHE A 354 19.54 0.12 -9.51
N LEU A 355 18.48 -0.64 -9.24
CA LEU A 355 18.34 -2.02 -9.70
C LEU A 355 18.25 -2.17 -11.22
N ALA A 356 17.69 -1.18 -11.92
CA ALA A 356 17.67 -1.15 -13.38
C ALA A 356 19.06 -0.91 -13.99
N THR A 357 19.98 -0.32 -13.22
CA THR A 357 21.33 0.08 -13.65
C THR A 357 22.39 -0.94 -13.24
N ALA A 358 22.24 -1.54 -12.06
CA ALA A 358 23.22 -2.41 -11.45
C ALA A 358 23.04 -3.88 -11.86
N ASP A 359 24.10 -4.50 -12.38
CA ASP A 359 24.18 -5.95 -12.61
C ASP A 359 24.40 -6.69 -11.27
N THR A 360 23.46 -6.55 -10.34
CA THR A 360 23.55 -7.23 -9.04
C THR A 360 23.28 -8.73 -9.18
N SER A 361 24.05 -9.59 -8.51
CA SER A 361 23.94 -11.05 -8.62
C SER A 361 22.64 -11.64 -8.04
N LEU A 362 21.90 -10.88 -7.23
CA LEU A 362 20.65 -11.29 -6.57
C LEU A 362 19.40 -11.00 -7.42
N ILE A 363 19.38 -9.86 -8.11
CA ILE A 363 18.26 -9.36 -8.92
C ILE A 363 18.88 -8.67 -10.15
N GLY A 364 19.59 -9.43 -10.97
CA GLY A 364 20.35 -8.87 -12.10
C GLY A 364 19.44 -8.51 -13.28
N GLY A 365 19.53 -7.26 -13.74
CA GLY A 365 18.87 -6.77 -14.95
C GLY A 365 17.38 -6.43 -14.80
N ILE A 366 16.90 -5.49 -15.63
CA ILE A 366 15.52 -4.96 -15.63
C ILE A 366 14.46 -6.07 -15.64
N GLN A 367 14.69 -7.16 -16.37
CA GLN A 367 13.80 -8.33 -16.40
C GLN A 367 13.72 -9.06 -15.04
N GLY A 368 14.83 -9.23 -14.32
CA GLY A 368 14.84 -9.87 -13.00
C GLY A 368 14.09 -9.04 -11.96
N VAL A 369 14.35 -7.73 -11.96
CA VAL A 369 13.69 -6.75 -11.09
C VAL A 369 12.18 -6.74 -11.30
N SER A 370 11.75 -6.64 -12.56
CA SER A 370 10.33 -6.65 -12.90
C SER A 370 9.66 -7.97 -12.45
N ARG A 371 10.22 -9.13 -12.81
CA ARG A 371 9.63 -10.43 -12.44
C ARG A 371 9.46 -10.60 -10.93
N ILE A 372 10.52 -10.32 -10.15
CA ILE A 372 10.48 -10.46 -8.69
C ILE A 372 9.50 -9.45 -8.09
N SER A 373 9.50 -8.20 -8.56
CA SER A 373 8.57 -7.16 -8.10
C SER A 373 7.13 -7.60 -8.26
N HIS A 374 6.73 -7.93 -9.48
CA HIS A 374 5.34 -8.26 -9.78
C HIS A 374 4.90 -9.55 -9.08
N MET A 375 5.79 -10.53 -8.93
CA MET A 375 5.51 -11.74 -8.13
C MET A 375 5.23 -11.40 -6.65
N ILE A 376 6.06 -10.57 -6.01
CA ILE A 376 5.82 -10.14 -4.62
C ILE A 376 4.50 -9.38 -4.50
N VAL A 377 4.21 -8.46 -5.43
CA VAL A 377 2.96 -7.70 -5.43
C VAL A 377 1.74 -8.61 -5.59
N ILE A 378 1.79 -9.62 -6.47
CA ILE A 378 0.67 -10.56 -6.66
C ILE A 378 0.44 -11.35 -5.38
N LEU A 379 1.48 -12.00 -4.83
CA LEU A 379 1.36 -12.80 -3.61
C LEU A 379 0.84 -11.98 -2.43
N SER A 380 1.41 -10.79 -2.23
CA SER A 380 0.96 -9.87 -1.18
C SER A 380 -0.45 -9.34 -1.42
N GLY A 381 -0.86 -9.11 -2.67
CA GLY A 381 -2.20 -8.67 -3.00
C GLY A 381 -3.27 -9.75 -2.73
N ILE A 382 -2.97 -11.02 -2.99
CA ILE A 382 -3.85 -12.13 -2.58
C ILE A 382 -4.02 -12.13 -1.05
N LEU A 383 -2.92 -12.00 -0.30
CA LEU A 383 -2.95 -11.88 1.15
C LEU A 383 -3.77 -10.66 1.61
N VAL A 384 -3.66 -9.52 0.93
CA VAL A 384 -4.44 -8.32 1.20
C VAL A 384 -5.93 -8.56 1.02
N ILE A 385 -6.36 -9.27 -0.03
CA ILE A 385 -7.77 -9.65 -0.22
C ILE A 385 -8.28 -10.41 1.01
N LEU A 386 -7.51 -11.38 1.49
CA LEU A 386 -7.88 -12.19 2.65
C LEU A 386 -7.91 -11.36 3.94
N ILE A 387 -6.86 -10.58 4.22
CA ILE A 387 -6.75 -9.75 5.42
C ILE A 387 -7.85 -8.69 5.47
N VAL A 388 -8.22 -8.08 4.34
CA VAL A 388 -9.26 -7.05 4.32
C VAL A 388 -10.63 -7.64 4.67
N ASN A 389 -10.96 -8.82 4.16
CA ASN A 389 -12.21 -9.49 4.50
C ASN A 389 -12.19 -10.01 5.94
N TYR A 390 -11.08 -10.59 6.40
CA TYR A 390 -10.90 -11.01 7.79
C TYR A 390 -11.11 -9.84 8.77
N ASN A 391 -10.48 -8.69 8.49
CA ASN A 391 -10.62 -7.49 9.31
C ASN A 391 -12.05 -6.91 9.30
N LEU A 392 -12.82 -7.15 8.24
CA LEU A 392 -14.23 -6.77 8.21
C LEU A 392 -15.04 -7.65 9.17
N LEU A 393 -14.83 -8.97 9.11
CA LEU A 393 -15.57 -9.94 9.91
C LEU A 393 -15.25 -9.79 11.41
N THR A 394 -13.96 -9.74 11.75
CA THR A 394 -13.49 -9.52 13.13
C THR A 394 -13.86 -8.14 13.64
N GLY A 395 -13.70 -7.09 12.83
CA GLY A 395 -14.06 -5.71 13.20
C GLY A 395 -15.56 -5.51 13.44
N ARG A 396 -16.41 -6.50 13.08
CA ARG A 396 -17.84 -6.54 13.36
C ARG A 396 -18.22 -7.60 14.39
N GLY A 397 -17.25 -8.27 15.01
CA GLY A 397 -17.48 -9.32 16.02
C GLY A 397 -18.14 -10.59 15.46
N LEU A 398 -18.07 -10.82 14.14
CA LEU A 398 -18.72 -11.98 13.50
C LEU A 398 -17.89 -13.24 13.60
N ILE A 399 -16.57 -13.09 13.67
CA ILE A 399 -15.63 -14.18 13.94
C ILE A 399 -14.63 -13.71 15.01
N SER A 400 -14.24 -14.63 15.89
CA SER A 400 -13.19 -14.44 16.90
C SER A 400 -11.92 -15.23 16.61
N ASP A 401 -11.97 -16.16 15.64
CA ASP A 401 -10.86 -17.02 15.27
C ASP A 401 -9.66 -16.21 14.76
N GLY A 402 -8.44 -16.70 15.03
CA GLY A 402 -7.24 -16.11 14.46
C GLY A 402 -7.23 -16.18 12.93
N PHE A 403 -6.50 -15.28 12.26
CA PHE A 403 -6.47 -15.18 10.78
C PHE A 403 -6.25 -16.52 10.08
N VAL A 404 -5.24 -17.30 10.51
CA VAL A 404 -4.94 -18.61 9.93
C VAL A 404 -6.04 -19.63 10.24
N GLU A 405 -6.63 -19.58 11.44
CA GLU A 405 -7.69 -20.50 11.87
C GLU A 405 -8.98 -20.26 11.08
N SER A 406 -9.31 -19.00 10.78
CA SER A 406 -10.46 -18.65 9.93
C SER A 406 -10.36 -19.21 8.50
N MET A 407 -9.14 -19.53 8.04
CA MET A 407 -8.86 -20.08 6.71
C MET A 407 -8.55 -21.58 6.72
N ARG A 408 -8.66 -22.23 7.88
CA ARG A 408 -8.55 -23.68 7.99
C ARG A 408 -9.93 -24.31 7.83
N ASN A 409 -9.94 -25.55 7.33
CA ASN A 409 -11.15 -26.36 7.32
C ASN A 409 -11.80 -26.34 8.71
N PRO A 410 -13.13 -26.31 8.80
CA PRO A 410 -13.79 -26.42 10.08
C PRO A 410 -13.23 -27.65 10.79
N LYS A 411 -12.80 -27.48 12.06
CA LYS A 411 -12.80 -28.62 12.96
C LYS A 411 -14.24 -29.12 12.92
N ASP A 412 -14.43 -30.36 12.47
CA ASP A 412 -15.69 -31.06 12.68
C ASP A 412 -16.00 -30.93 14.18
N ASN A 413 -17.05 -30.17 14.51
CA ASN A 413 -17.59 -30.11 15.87
C ASN A 413 -18.56 -31.26 16.05
#